data_AF-V9R6A4-F1
#
_entry.id   AF-V9R6A4-F1
#
_cell.length_a   1.000
_cell.length_b   1.000
_cell.length_c   1.000
_cell.angle_alpha   90.00
_cell.angle_beta   90.00
_cell.angle_gamma   90.00
#
_symmetry.space_group_name_H-M   'P 1'
#
loop_
_entity.id
_entity.type
_entity.pdbx_description
1 polymer ?
#
loop_
_entity_poly.entity_id
_entity_poly.type
_entity_poly.pdbx_seq_one_letter_code
_entity_poly.pdbx_strand_id
1 'polypeptide(L)'
;MKHYKFLEQVFDKIGSINSIISVLEASKGNVSDRIEHVCTLKEIKHEIVSNEIIADMIQHSAANKAKLNDWEIANLNHIEFIHKNSTAIPIELVLDLYKARVKCKNSWLLFRNGDASVQDVITLLSDVVRLVGDVASIKAESLKVSKYDVILGLQDSKLNTKKVDAIFTEIGAFFRHFINEIGDKQKHNKICYPKNINKDKQILLGYDTLSCFGMIGNNINIIDQDYVSNRYSFGKELSFLVDYDESNYRVGLKTLLRKIGYALYALNLPEMWYKQPVGWNINNILPEVLGLLTSTHLMMSTEFIQFISPILKKQFSFRGKVGHYENIQLYFNEVRPNLFMHKSDEVTLLAHIMLRYTLEKEMISDSLQVQDLPDAWVQGMKHYFNIAPKNDLEGFLQDDYWVSGIFGYFPCYMISAIIASQIFSVMENSCSQVLSQVAKGDLSLFTSWMNKNICDCGTKYSSMDLLKKITGQKLNVAFYKNYLADKYLNV
;
A
#
# COMPACT_ATOMS: atom_id res chain seq x y z
N MET A 1 -12.81 26.80 -21.47
CA MET A 1 -14.08 26.17 -21.07
C MET A 1 -14.53 25.06 -22.01
N LYS A 2 -14.94 25.32 -23.26
CA LYS A 2 -15.46 24.26 -24.17
C LYS A 2 -14.54 23.04 -24.32
N HIS A 3 -13.25 23.25 -24.60
CA HIS A 3 -12.26 22.17 -24.77
C HIS A 3 -12.06 21.35 -23.49
N TYR A 4 -11.97 22.01 -22.34
CA TYR A 4 -11.86 21.33 -21.04
C TYR A 4 -13.12 20.51 -20.72
N LYS A 5 -14.32 21.06 -20.98
CA LYS A 5 -15.58 20.31 -20.82
C LYS A 5 -15.67 19.08 -21.73
N PHE A 6 -15.13 19.16 -22.94
CA PHE A 6 -14.99 18.00 -23.80
C PHE A 6 -14.08 16.93 -23.17
N LEU A 7 -12.92 17.31 -22.64
CA LEU A 7 -12.04 16.40 -21.92
C LEU A 7 -12.74 15.74 -20.73
N GLU A 8 -13.49 16.50 -19.93
CA GLU A 8 -14.25 15.94 -18.80
C GLU A 8 -15.25 14.85 -19.26
N GLN A 9 -15.96 15.07 -20.36
CA GLN A 9 -16.90 14.10 -20.92
C GLN A 9 -16.20 12.83 -21.42
N VAL A 10 -15.03 12.97 -22.06
CA VAL A 10 -14.23 11.82 -22.48
C VAL A 10 -13.75 11.04 -21.27
N PHE A 11 -13.20 11.71 -20.27
CA PHE A 11 -12.61 11.04 -19.11
C PHE A 11 -13.65 10.44 -18.15
N ASP A 12 -14.90 10.91 -18.13
CA ASP A 12 -16.01 10.20 -17.45
C ASP A 12 -16.24 8.80 -18.08
N LYS A 13 -16.18 8.70 -19.41
CA LYS A 13 -16.25 7.40 -20.11
C LYS A 13 -15.04 6.53 -19.79
N ILE A 14 -13.84 7.12 -19.75
CA ILE A 14 -12.61 6.39 -19.35
C ILE A 14 -12.71 5.88 -17.92
N GLY A 15 -13.24 6.68 -16.99
CA GLY A 15 -13.51 6.27 -15.61
C GLY A 15 -14.46 5.08 -15.55
N SER A 16 -15.52 5.09 -16.36
CA SER A 16 -16.45 3.96 -16.49
C SER A 16 -15.77 2.70 -17.02
N ILE A 17 -14.92 2.81 -18.05
CA ILE A 17 -14.13 1.68 -18.58
C ILE A 17 -13.20 1.11 -17.49
N ASN A 18 -12.49 1.97 -16.76
CA ASN A 18 -11.62 1.56 -15.66
C ASN A 18 -12.40 0.82 -14.55
N SER A 19 -13.62 1.29 -14.23
CA SER A 19 -14.50 0.61 -13.27
C SER A 19 -14.90 -0.78 -13.76
N ILE A 20 -15.24 -0.94 -15.04
CA ILE A 20 -15.60 -2.25 -15.63
C ILE A 20 -14.40 -3.19 -15.61
N ILE A 21 -13.22 -2.72 -15.99
CA ILE A 21 -11.97 -3.50 -15.92
C ILE A 21 -11.76 -4.00 -14.48
N SER A 22 -11.91 -3.13 -13.49
CA SER A 22 -11.72 -3.49 -12.08
C SER A 22 -12.69 -4.58 -11.62
N VAL A 23 -13.96 -4.51 -12.04
CA VAL A 23 -14.97 -5.55 -11.77
C VAL A 23 -14.60 -6.88 -12.45
N LEU A 24 -14.17 -6.84 -13.70
CA LEU A 24 -13.75 -8.04 -14.44
C LEU A 24 -12.53 -8.70 -13.78
N GLU A 25 -11.52 -7.92 -13.40
CA GLU A 25 -10.31 -8.41 -12.75
C GLU A 25 -10.61 -9.09 -11.39
N ALA A 26 -11.63 -8.60 -10.68
CA ALA A 26 -12.10 -9.15 -9.40
C ALA A 26 -13.07 -10.36 -9.56
N SER A 27 -13.66 -10.55 -10.74
CA SER A 27 -14.66 -11.61 -10.96
C SER A 27 -14.06 -13.01 -10.96
N LYS A 28 -14.83 -14.03 -10.57
CA LYS A 28 -14.41 -15.45 -10.51
C LYS A 28 -14.64 -16.23 -11.82
N GLY A 29 -14.91 -15.55 -12.93
CA GLY A 29 -15.19 -16.18 -14.23
C GLY A 29 -13.96 -16.85 -14.87
N ASN A 30 -14.17 -17.48 -16.04
CA ASN A 30 -13.10 -18.11 -16.83
C ASN A 30 -11.95 -17.12 -17.05
N VAL A 31 -10.72 -17.53 -16.71
CA VAL A 31 -9.53 -16.69 -16.78
C VAL A 31 -9.27 -16.20 -18.22
N SER A 32 -9.43 -17.07 -19.22
CA SER A 32 -9.18 -16.73 -20.62
C SER A 32 -10.13 -15.65 -21.11
N ASP A 33 -11.43 -15.82 -20.89
CA ASP A 33 -12.47 -14.86 -21.30
C ASP A 33 -12.26 -13.51 -20.60
N ARG A 34 -11.89 -13.52 -19.31
CA ARG A 34 -11.57 -12.29 -18.58
C ARG A 34 -10.35 -11.57 -19.15
N ILE A 35 -9.31 -12.32 -19.54
CA ILE A 35 -8.13 -11.73 -20.18
C ILE A 35 -8.54 -11.05 -21.48
N GLU A 36 -9.32 -11.73 -22.32
CA GLU A 36 -9.79 -11.20 -23.59
C GLU A 36 -10.61 -9.92 -23.40
N HIS A 37 -11.67 -9.96 -22.58
CA HIS A 37 -12.51 -8.80 -22.32
C HIS A 37 -11.72 -7.60 -21.76
N VAL A 38 -10.78 -7.84 -20.84
CA VAL A 38 -9.97 -6.75 -20.29
C VAL A 38 -8.98 -6.21 -21.32
N CYS A 39 -8.42 -7.05 -22.20
CA CYS A 39 -7.57 -6.60 -23.30
C CYS A 39 -8.36 -5.68 -24.24
N THR A 40 -9.54 -6.10 -24.69
CA THR A 40 -10.41 -5.29 -25.57
C THR A 40 -10.74 -3.94 -24.93
N LEU A 41 -11.09 -3.92 -23.64
CA LEU A 41 -11.38 -2.65 -22.95
C LEU A 41 -10.14 -1.76 -22.80
N LYS A 42 -8.95 -2.35 -22.63
CA LYS A 42 -7.68 -1.59 -22.60
C LYS A 42 -7.33 -1.02 -23.97
N GLU A 43 -7.58 -1.75 -25.06
CA GLU A 43 -7.43 -1.27 -26.44
C GLU A 43 -8.34 -0.06 -26.70
N ILE A 44 -9.65 -0.22 -26.47
CA ILE A 44 -10.62 0.88 -26.63
C ILE A 44 -10.22 2.10 -25.80
N LYS A 45 -9.79 1.88 -24.54
CA LYS A 45 -9.30 2.96 -23.69
C LYS A 45 -8.07 3.64 -24.29
N HIS A 46 -7.12 2.85 -24.78
CA HIS A 46 -5.89 3.37 -25.37
C HIS A 46 -6.22 4.21 -26.61
N GLU A 47 -7.01 3.70 -27.55
CA GLU A 47 -7.44 4.41 -28.77
C GLU A 47 -8.10 5.77 -28.45
N ILE A 48 -9.00 5.81 -27.47
CA ILE A 48 -9.67 7.05 -27.07
C ILE A 48 -8.66 8.03 -26.48
N VAL A 49 -7.81 7.56 -25.55
CA VAL A 49 -6.90 8.43 -24.80
C VAL A 49 -5.74 8.92 -25.64
N SER A 50 -5.21 8.11 -26.57
CA SER A 50 -4.06 8.46 -27.40
C SER A 50 -4.43 9.25 -28.65
N ASN A 51 -5.73 9.44 -28.94
CA ASN A 51 -6.19 10.18 -30.10
C ASN A 51 -5.68 11.63 -30.14
N GLU A 52 -5.33 12.12 -31.33
CA GLU A 52 -4.82 13.48 -31.56
C GLU A 52 -5.79 14.58 -31.10
N ILE A 53 -7.11 14.35 -31.21
CA ILE A 53 -8.11 15.30 -30.70
C ILE A 53 -7.93 15.52 -29.20
N ILE A 54 -7.54 14.49 -28.43
CA ILE A 54 -7.27 14.66 -26.99
C ILE A 54 -6.06 15.57 -26.78
N ALA A 55 -4.99 15.40 -27.55
CA ALA A 55 -3.81 16.26 -27.49
C ALA A 55 -4.17 17.73 -27.78
N ASP A 56 -4.94 17.97 -28.85
CA ASP A 56 -5.41 19.30 -29.22
C ASP A 56 -6.26 19.93 -28.11
N MET A 57 -7.21 19.17 -27.55
CA MET A 57 -8.09 19.67 -26.49
C MET A 57 -7.32 19.97 -25.20
N ILE A 58 -6.28 19.19 -24.88
CA ILE A 58 -5.35 19.48 -23.77
C ILE A 58 -4.62 20.80 -24.04
N GLN A 59 -4.01 20.97 -25.21
CA GLN A 59 -3.27 22.18 -25.55
C GLN A 59 -4.15 23.44 -25.51
N HIS A 60 -5.35 23.39 -26.09
CA HIS A 60 -6.28 24.51 -26.06
C HIS A 60 -6.78 24.83 -24.64
N SER A 61 -6.98 23.80 -23.81
CA SER A 61 -7.34 23.98 -22.40
C SER A 61 -6.18 24.59 -21.61
N ALA A 62 -4.95 24.12 -21.86
CA ALA A 62 -3.74 24.62 -21.24
C ALA A 62 -3.46 26.10 -21.58
N ALA A 63 -3.67 26.49 -22.84
CA ALA A 63 -3.56 27.89 -23.28
C ALA A 63 -4.61 28.82 -22.62
N ASN A 64 -5.72 28.27 -22.13
CA ASN A 64 -6.78 29.00 -21.46
C ASN A 64 -6.86 28.71 -19.94
N LYS A 65 -5.74 28.30 -19.31
CA LYS A 65 -5.66 27.95 -17.88
C LYS A 65 -6.24 29.02 -16.95
N ALA A 66 -6.12 30.31 -17.28
CA ALA A 66 -6.66 31.41 -16.49
C ALA A 66 -8.20 31.39 -16.33
N LYS A 67 -8.92 30.60 -17.13
CA LYS A 67 -10.38 30.41 -17.04
C LYS A 67 -10.77 29.17 -16.22
N LEU A 68 -9.79 28.40 -15.75
CA LEU A 68 -9.99 27.17 -14.98
C LEU A 68 -9.72 27.45 -13.50
N ASN A 69 -10.49 26.81 -12.61
CA ASN A 69 -10.19 26.82 -11.18
C ASN A 69 -9.09 25.80 -10.84
N ASP A 70 -8.57 25.85 -9.61
CA ASP A 70 -7.46 24.99 -9.18
C ASP A 70 -7.72 23.48 -9.34
N TRP A 71 -8.97 23.03 -9.14
CA TRP A 71 -9.31 21.62 -9.31
C TRP A 71 -9.37 21.23 -10.79
N GLU A 72 -9.92 22.09 -11.64
CA GLU A 72 -9.92 21.88 -13.10
C GLU A 72 -8.49 21.87 -13.66
N ILE A 73 -7.61 22.72 -13.13
CA ILE A 73 -6.18 22.70 -13.48
C ILE A 73 -5.51 21.40 -13.04
N ALA A 74 -5.76 20.96 -11.79
CA ALA A 74 -5.22 19.69 -11.30
C ALA A 74 -5.73 18.50 -12.15
N ASN A 75 -7.02 18.49 -12.48
CA ASN A 75 -7.62 17.47 -13.34
C ASN A 75 -7.02 17.48 -14.75
N LEU A 76 -6.83 18.66 -15.34
CA LEU A 76 -6.19 18.81 -16.64
C LEU A 76 -4.75 18.26 -16.63
N ASN A 77 -3.98 18.50 -15.57
CA ASN A 77 -2.62 17.95 -15.45
C ASN A 77 -2.63 16.41 -15.37
N HIS A 78 -3.62 15.81 -14.69
CA HIS A 78 -3.78 14.34 -14.67
C HIS A 78 -4.20 13.79 -16.03
N ILE A 79 -5.10 14.48 -16.74
CA ILE A 79 -5.50 14.13 -18.11
C ILE A 79 -4.29 14.15 -19.05
N GLU A 80 -3.48 15.21 -18.98
CA GLU A 80 -2.24 15.34 -19.75
C GLU A 80 -1.24 14.22 -19.42
N PHE A 81 -1.07 13.91 -18.13
CA PHE A 81 -0.23 12.80 -17.70
C PHE A 81 -0.71 11.45 -18.25
N ILE A 82 -2.02 11.17 -18.20
CA ILE A 82 -2.61 9.95 -18.72
C ILE A 82 -2.43 9.87 -20.25
N HIS A 83 -2.70 10.95 -20.98
CA HIS A 83 -2.52 11.02 -22.43
C HIS A 83 -1.06 10.77 -22.83
N LYS A 84 -0.11 11.48 -22.20
CA LYS A 84 1.33 11.32 -22.46
C LYS A 84 1.82 9.90 -22.16
N ASN A 85 1.34 9.30 -21.07
CA ASN A 85 1.73 7.93 -20.72
C ASN A 85 1.17 6.88 -21.67
N SER A 86 -0.06 7.07 -22.15
CA SER A 86 -0.68 6.15 -23.11
C SER A 86 -0.01 6.25 -24.47
N THR A 87 0.25 7.45 -24.97
CA THR A 87 0.90 7.66 -26.29
C THR A 87 2.35 7.19 -26.34
N ALA A 88 3.05 7.18 -25.20
CA ALA A 88 4.45 6.76 -25.14
C ALA A 88 4.65 5.24 -25.31
N ILE A 89 3.64 4.41 -25.06
CA ILE A 89 3.81 2.94 -25.02
C ILE A 89 2.92 2.28 -26.07
N PRO A 90 3.48 1.42 -26.95
CA PRO A 90 2.69 0.61 -27.87
C PRO A 90 1.63 -0.21 -27.13
N ILE A 91 0.41 -0.25 -27.66
CA ILE A 91 -0.71 -0.95 -27.02
C ILE A 91 -0.42 -2.45 -26.90
N GLU A 92 0.24 -3.06 -27.89
CA GLU A 92 0.63 -4.46 -27.90
C GLU A 92 1.45 -4.82 -26.66
N LEU A 93 2.42 -3.97 -26.31
CA LEU A 93 3.26 -4.17 -25.12
C LEU A 93 2.46 -4.04 -23.82
N VAL A 94 1.48 -3.12 -23.76
CA VAL A 94 0.57 -2.98 -22.61
C VAL A 94 -0.27 -4.25 -22.42
N LEU A 95 -0.76 -4.84 -23.50
CA LEU A 95 -1.56 -6.06 -23.47
C LEU A 95 -0.73 -7.29 -23.13
N ASP A 96 0.46 -7.42 -23.68
CA ASP A 96 1.38 -8.52 -23.38
C ASP A 96 1.80 -8.51 -21.92
N LEU A 97 2.13 -7.33 -21.38
CA LEU A 97 2.41 -7.17 -19.96
C LEU A 97 1.21 -7.55 -19.09
N TYR A 98 -0.01 -7.16 -19.46
CA TYR A 98 -1.22 -7.57 -18.74
C TYR A 98 -1.41 -9.10 -18.76
N LYS A 99 -1.28 -9.74 -19.92
CA LYS A 99 -1.38 -11.20 -20.06
C LYS A 99 -0.31 -11.92 -19.24
N ALA A 100 0.93 -11.46 -19.29
CA ALA A 100 2.04 -12.04 -18.53
C ALA A 100 1.79 -11.97 -17.01
N ARG A 101 1.32 -10.82 -16.50
CA ARG A 101 0.97 -10.64 -15.08
C ARG A 101 -0.12 -11.62 -14.64
N VAL A 102 -1.19 -11.76 -15.42
CA VAL A 102 -2.29 -12.68 -15.07
C VAL A 102 -1.81 -14.13 -15.07
N LYS A 103 -1.02 -14.55 -16.08
CA LYS A 103 -0.45 -15.89 -16.16
C LYS A 103 0.49 -16.19 -14.98
N CYS A 104 1.44 -15.30 -14.71
CA CYS A 104 2.41 -15.46 -13.61
C CYS A 104 1.70 -15.55 -12.26
N LYS A 105 0.75 -14.65 -11.98
CA LYS A 105 -0.05 -14.68 -10.76
C LYS A 105 -0.84 -15.98 -10.60
N ASN A 106 -1.47 -16.49 -11.66
CA ASN A 106 -2.20 -17.74 -11.59
C ASN A 106 -1.27 -18.94 -11.34
N SER A 107 -0.09 -18.96 -11.97
CA SER A 107 0.92 -19.98 -11.68
C SER A 107 1.41 -19.90 -10.23
N TRP A 108 1.58 -18.70 -9.67
CA TRP A 108 1.89 -18.52 -8.25
C TRP A 108 0.79 -19.06 -7.33
N LEU A 109 -0.48 -18.85 -7.67
CA LEU A 109 -1.61 -19.43 -6.92
C LEU A 109 -1.59 -20.97 -6.97
N LEU A 110 -1.33 -21.56 -8.15
CA LEU A 110 -1.18 -23.01 -8.30
C LEU A 110 0.02 -23.53 -7.50
N PHE A 111 1.15 -22.82 -7.52
CA PHE A 111 2.32 -23.15 -6.71
C PHE A 111 2.00 -23.18 -5.21
N ARG A 112 1.25 -22.19 -4.70
CA ARG A 112 0.79 -22.18 -3.30
C ARG A 112 -0.09 -23.37 -2.93
N ASN A 113 -0.84 -23.90 -3.88
CA ASN A 113 -1.68 -25.09 -3.69
C ASN A 113 -0.91 -26.41 -3.86
N GLY A 114 0.36 -26.36 -4.30
CA GLY A 114 1.16 -27.54 -4.63
C GLY A 114 0.96 -28.07 -6.05
N ASP A 115 0.23 -27.34 -6.90
CA ASP A 115 -0.12 -27.72 -8.28
C ASP A 115 0.86 -27.20 -9.34
N ALA A 116 1.86 -26.41 -8.96
CA ALA A 116 2.93 -25.92 -9.83
C ALA A 116 4.27 -25.89 -9.10
N SER A 117 5.38 -25.93 -9.84
CA SER A 117 6.72 -25.84 -9.28
C SER A 117 7.19 -24.38 -9.15
N VAL A 118 8.22 -24.16 -8.31
CA VAL A 118 8.90 -22.85 -8.24
C VAL A 118 9.47 -22.42 -9.61
N GLN A 119 9.95 -23.38 -10.41
CA GLN A 119 10.52 -23.11 -11.72
C GLN A 119 9.48 -22.61 -12.73
N ASP A 120 8.24 -23.09 -12.64
CA ASP A 120 7.12 -22.59 -13.46
C ASP A 120 6.89 -21.09 -13.16
N VAL A 121 6.90 -20.73 -11.88
CA VAL A 121 6.71 -19.34 -11.44
C VAL A 121 7.90 -18.47 -11.87
N ILE A 122 9.14 -18.92 -11.68
CA ILE A 122 10.37 -18.19 -12.09
C ILE A 122 10.36 -17.90 -13.59
N THR A 123 9.95 -18.87 -14.40
CA THR A 123 9.89 -18.72 -15.86
C THR A 123 8.91 -17.62 -16.25
N LEU A 124 7.69 -17.65 -15.69
CA LEU A 124 6.68 -16.62 -15.96
C LEU A 124 7.02 -15.27 -15.35
N LEU A 125 7.70 -15.26 -14.19
CA LEU A 125 8.17 -14.03 -13.55
C LEU A 125 9.26 -13.34 -14.39
N SER A 126 10.12 -14.12 -15.05
CA SER A 126 11.14 -13.60 -15.97
C SER A 126 10.50 -12.79 -17.11
N ASP A 127 9.39 -13.29 -17.67
CA ASP A 127 8.63 -12.57 -18.67
C ASP A 127 8.00 -11.28 -18.12
N VAL A 128 7.45 -11.33 -16.90
CA VAL A 128 6.89 -10.13 -16.25
C VAL A 128 7.98 -9.07 -16.03
N VAL A 129 9.14 -9.45 -15.48
CA VAL A 129 10.25 -8.51 -15.23
C VAL A 129 10.74 -7.90 -16.53
N ARG A 130 10.96 -8.72 -17.56
CA ARG A 130 11.35 -8.25 -18.90
C ARG A 130 10.36 -7.25 -19.46
N LEU A 131 9.06 -7.58 -19.50
CA LEU A 131 8.03 -6.69 -20.05
C LEU A 131 7.85 -5.40 -19.24
N VAL A 132 8.01 -5.44 -17.91
CA VAL A 132 8.07 -4.22 -17.09
C VAL A 132 9.30 -3.39 -17.44
N GLY A 133 10.45 -4.03 -17.62
CA GLY A 133 11.70 -3.40 -18.06
C GLY A 133 11.58 -2.74 -19.45
N ASP A 134 10.93 -3.40 -20.41
CA ASP A 134 10.69 -2.91 -21.76
C ASP A 134 9.82 -1.64 -21.74
N VAL A 135 8.70 -1.67 -21.01
CA VAL A 135 7.82 -0.50 -20.82
C VAL A 135 8.58 0.64 -20.13
N ALA A 136 9.39 0.33 -19.12
CA ALA A 136 10.19 1.33 -18.42
C ALA A 136 11.27 1.93 -19.33
N SER A 137 11.90 1.13 -20.20
CA SER A 137 12.96 1.57 -21.12
C SER A 137 12.46 2.62 -22.11
N ILE A 138 11.31 2.37 -22.74
CA ILE A 138 10.72 3.30 -23.71
C ILE A 138 10.50 4.68 -23.08
N LYS A 139 9.98 4.72 -21.85
CA LYS A 139 9.77 5.98 -21.13
C LYS A 139 11.08 6.59 -20.66
N ALA A 140 12.02 5.77 -20.18
CA ALA A 140 13.31 6.20 -19.66
C ALA A 140 14.10 6.97 -20.72
N GLU A 141 14.09 6.53 -21.97
CA GLU A 141 14.71 7.22 -23.11
C GLU A 141 14.11 8.61 -23.33
N SER A 142 12.77 8.70 -23.36
CA SER A 142 12.07 9.98 -23.57
C SER A 142 12.28 10.98 -22.44
N LEU A 143 12.42 10.49 -21.20
CA LEU A 143 12.54 11.29 -19.98
C LEU A 143 14.01 11.52 -19.57
N LYS A 144 14.96 10.80 -20.18
CA LYS A 144 16.39 10.79 -19.82
C LYS A 144 16.63 10.46 -18.35
N VAL A 145 15.96 9.42 -17.85
CA VAL A 145 16.07 8.90 -16.48
C VAL A 145 16.34 7.39 -16.50
N SER A 146 16.60 6.77 -15.34
CA SER A 146 16.74 5.31 -15.28
C SER A 146 15.39 4.57 -15.44
N LYS A 147 15.41 3.29 -15.82
CA LYS A 147 14.21 2.43 -15.84
C LYS A 147 13.47 2.44 -14.50
N TYR A 148 14.22 2.36 -13.39
CA TYR A 148 13.60 2.36 -12.07
C TYR A 148 13.04 3.74 -11.66
N ASP A 149 13.63 4.85 -12.11
CA ASP A 149 13.05 6.18 -11.90
C ASP A 149 11.70 6.35 -12.61
N VAL A 150 11.51 5.71 -13.77
CA VAL A 150 10.19 5.68 -14.43
C VAL A 150 9.17 5.01 -13.52
N ILE A 151 9.50 3.86 -12.93
CA ILE A 151 8.62 3.12 -12.03
C ILE A 151 8.27 3.96 -10.79
N LEU A 152 9.27 4.61 -10.18
CA LEU A 152 9.07 5.51 -9.03
C LEU A 152 8.21 6.73 -9.40
N GLY A 153 8.44 7.31 -10.58
CA GLY A 153 7.71 8.48 -11.07
C GLY A 153 6.22 8.22 -11.34
N LEU A 154 5.82 6.95 -11.58
CA LEU A 154 4.41 6.55 -11.65
C LEU A 154 3.70 6.64 -10.30
N GLN A 155 4.44 6.60 -9.19
CA GLN A 155 3.89 6.66 -7.83
C GLN A 155 3.74 8.11 -7.37
N ASP A 156 4.78 8.91 -7.55
CA ASP A 156 4.74 10.36 -7.34
C ASP A 156 5.84 10.99 -8.19
N SER A 157 5.48 12.01 -8.98
CA SER A 157 6.38 12.64 -9.96
C SER A 157 7.63 13.28 -9.35
N LYS A 158 7.65 13.48 -8.03
CA LYS A 158 8.79 14.02 -7.30
C LYS A 158 9.76 12.95 -6.82
N LEU A 159 9.46 11.66 -6.99
CA LEU A 159 10.32 10.56 -6.58
C LEU A 159 11.33 10.17 -7.65
N ASN A 160 12.51 9.76 -7.19
CA ASN A 160 13.56 9.15 -7.98
C ASN A 160 14.49 8.36 -7.06
N THR A 161 15.30 7.51 -7.67
CA THR A 161 16.24 6.59 -7.02
C THR A 161 17.19 7.33 -6.11
N LYS A 162 17.73 8.49 -6.53
CA LYS A 162 18.62 9.30 -5.69
C LYS A 162 17.99 9.71 -4.36
N LYS A 163 16.74 10.16 -4.36
CA LYS A 163 16.03 10.55 -3.12
C LYS A 163 15.71 9.34 -2.26
N VAL A 164 15.27 8.26 -2.88
CA VAL A 164 14.88 7.02 -2.20
C VAL A 164 16.12 6.37 -1.56
N ASP A 165 17.24 6.28 -2.28
CA ASP A 165 18.52 5.77 -1.78
C ASP A 165 19.03 6.58 -0.59
N ALA A 166 18.87 7.92 -0.60
CA ALA A 166 19.25 8.76 0.53
C ALA A 166 18.42 8.43 1.78
N ILE A 167 17.10 8.23 1.63
CA ILE A 167 16.21 7.83 2.74
C ILE A 167 16.61 6.45 3.26
N PHE A 168 16.79 5.46 2.38
CA PHE A 168 17.17 4.11 2.80
C PHE A 168 18.56 4.04 3.43
N THR A 169 19.50 4.88 2.99
CA THR A 169 20.81 4.99 3.63
C THR A 169 20.68 5.49 5.07
N GLU A 170 19.90 6.56 5.27
CA GLU A 170 19.66 7.12 6.61
C GLU A 170 18.92 6.14 7.52
N ILE A 171 17.85 5.51 7.02
CA ILE A 171 17.06 4.52 7.76
C ILE A 171 17.86 3.24 8.04
N GLY A 172 18.67 2.77 7.09
CA GLY A 172 19.51 1.59 7.27
C GLY A 172 20.58 1.80 8.35
N ALA A 173 21.18 2.99 8.39
CA ALA A 173 22.11 3.37 9.45
C ALA A 173 21.41 3.40 10.82
N PHE A 174 20.22 4.00 10.91
CA PHE A 174 19.41 4.01 12.12
C PHE A 174 19.04 2.59 12.58
N PHE A 175 18.47 1.77 11.68
CA PHE A 175 18.00 0.42 11.95
C PHE A 175 19.07 -0.48 12.58
N ARG A 176 20.31 -0.41 12.06
CA ARG A 176 21.43 -1.26 12.52
C ARG A 176 21.74 -1.07 14.01
N HIS A 177 21.69 0.16 14.50
CA HIS A 177 21.91 0.45 15.92
C HIS A 177 20.64 0.16 16.73
N PHE A 178 19.51 0.65 16.22
CA PHE A 178 18.23 0.63 16.90
C PHE A 178 17.72 -0.77 17.22
N ILE A 179 17.87 -1.74 16.32
CA ILE A 179 17.41 -3.12 16.55
C ILE A 179 18.12 -3.79 17.74
N ASN A 180 19.39 -3.45 17.97
CA ASN A 180 20.17 -3.99 19.10
C ASN A 180 19.72 -3.36 20.42
N GLU A 181 19.51 -2.03 20.45
CA GLU A 181 19.01 -1.31 21.62
C GLU A 181 17.63 -1.85 22.06
N ILE A 182 16.74 -2.10 21.09
CA ILE A 182 15.45 -2.75 21.37
C ILE A 182 15.65 -4.15 21.92
N GLY A 183 16.53 -4.94 21.30
CA GLY A 183 16.85 -6.29 21.75
C GLY A 183 17.29 -6.31 23.21
N ASP A 184 18.15 -5.38 23.62
CA ASP A 184 18.62 -5.25 25.00
C ASP A 184 17.52 -4.82 25.96
N LYS A 185 16.71 -3.82 25.59
CA LYS A 185 15.60 -3.37 26.42
C LYS A 185 14.55 -4.47 26.63
N GLN A 186 14.18 -5.18 25.56
CA GLN A 186 13.15 -6.23 25.62
C GLN A 186 13.57 -7.45 26.45
N LYS A 187 14.87 -7.69 26.70
CA LYS A 187 15.33 -8.76 27.62
C LYS A 187 14.78 -8.59 29.03
N HIS A 188 14.48 -7.36 29.45
CA HIS A 188 13.93 -7.06 30.76
C HIS A 188 12.39 -7.13 30.81
N ASN A 189 11.73 -7.19 29.64
CA ASN A 189 10.28 -7.28 29.53
C ASN A 189 9.83 -8.74 29.63
N LYS A 190 8.82 -9.01 30.48
CA LYS A 190 8.21 -10.34 30.59
C LYS A 190 6.81 -10.32 30.01
N ILE A 191 6.70 -10.68 28.73
CA ILE A 191 5.42 -10.82 28.03
C ILE A 191 4.77 -12.15 28.41
N CYS A 192 3.55 -12.08 28.93
CA CYS A 192 2.66 -13.23 29.08
C CYS A 192 1.92 -13.42 27.75
N TYR A 193 2.32 -14.42 26.98
CA TYR A 193 1.72 -14.68 25.67
C TYR A 193 0.31 -15.27 25.79
N PRO A 194 -0.62 -14.88 24.90
CA PRO A 194 -1.89 -15.56 24.75
C PRO A 194 -1.68 -17.00 24.25
N LYS A 195 -2.61 -17.89 24.58
CA LYS A 195 -2.77 -19.15 23.83
C LYS A 195 -3.33 -18.84 22.44
N ASN A 196 -3.31 -19.85 21.57
CA ASN A 196 -3.90 -19.74 20.23
C ASN A 196 -5.34 -19.22 20.29
N ILE A 197 -5.65 -18.24 19.44
CA ILE A 197 -6.95 -17.62 19.33
C ILE A 197 -7.58 -18.07 18.03
N ASN A 198 -8.67 -18.83 18.15
CA ASN A 198 -9.44 -19.30 17.00
C ASN A 198 -9.85 -18.14 16.08
N LYS A 199 -9.73 -18.38 14.76
CA LYS A 199 -10.01 -17.37 13.73
C LYS A 199 -11.40 -16.73 13.86
N ASP A 200 -12.45 -17.49 14.21
CA ASP A 200 -13.82 -16.95 14.34
C ASP A 200 -13.90 -15.86 15.41
N LYS A 201 -13.18 -16.02 16.53
CA LYS A 201 -13.09 -14.97 17.56
C LYS A 201 -12.38 -13.72 17.04
N GLN A 202 -11.35 -13.89 16.21
CA GLN A 202 -10.64 -12.76 15.61
C GLN A 202 -11.52 -12.03 14.58
N ILE A 203 -12.33 -12.76 13.81
CA ILE A 203 -13.32 -12.19 12.88
C ILE A 203 -14.39 -11.39 13.65
N LEU A 204 -14.89 -11.92 14.77
CA LEU A 204 -15.83 -11.18 15.63
C LEU A 204 -15.22 -9.88 16.17
N LEU A 205 -13.97 -9.93 16.66
CA LEU A 205 -13.23 -8.72 17.02
C LEU A 205 -13.10 -7.75 15.83
N GLY A 206 -12.94 -8.29 14.62
CA GLY A 206 -12.88 -7.50 13.41
C GLY A 206 -14.16 -6.73 13.14
N TYR A 207 -15.34 -7.35 13.28
CA TYR A 207 -16.62 -6.66 13.17
C TYR A 207 -16.82 -5.61 14.28
N ASP A 208 -16.43 -5.91 15.51
CA ASP A 208 -16.43 -4.92 16.60
C ASP A 208 -15.55 -3.71 16.21
N THR A 209 -14.36 -3.97 15.66
CA THR A 209 -13.42 -2.92 15.22
C THR A 209 -14.02 -2.08 14.08
N LEU A 210 -14.61 -2.70 13.06
CA LEU A 210 -15.28 -2.01 11.95
C LEU A 210 -16.40 -1.09 12.45
N SER A 211 -17.18 -1.54 13.45
CA SER A 211 -18.26 -0.74 14.02
C SER A 211 -17.76 0.58 14.64
N CYS A 212 -16.56 0.58 15.23
CA CYS A 212 -15.95 1.80 15.78
C CYS A 212 -15.61 2.83 14.70
N PHE A 213 -15.36 2.40 13.46
CA PHE A 213 -15.15 3.27 12.31
C PHE A 213 -16.46 3.66 11.60
N GLY A 214 -17.62 3.31 12.16
CA GLY A 214 -18.93 3.54 11.53
C GLY A 214 -19.22 2.62 10.35
N MET A 215 -18.41 1.57 10.16
CA MET A 215 -18.57 0.58 9.09
C MET A 215 -19.48 -0.55 9.58
N ILE A 216 -20.80 -0.28 9.58
CA ILE A 216 -21.86 -1.20 10.02
C ILE A 216 -22.86 -1.44 8.89
N GLY A 217 -23.27 -2.71 8.70
CA GLY A 217 -24.32 -3.08 7.74
C GLY A 217 -24.12 -4.45 7.10
N ASN A 218 -25.16 -4.94 6.42
CA ASN A 218 -25.17 -6.26 5.76
C ASN A 218 -24.31 -6.31 4.49
N ASN A 219 -23.85 -5.16 4.00
CA ASN A 219 -22.98 -5.04 2.82
C ASN A 219 -21.49 -5.03 3.19
N ILE A 220 -21.13 -5.34 4.45
CA ILE A 220 -19.78 -5.33 4.96
C ILE A 220 -19.39 -6.73 5.38
N ASN A 221 -18.31 -7.24 4.79
CA ASN A 221 -17.84 -8.61 4.98
C ASN A 221 -16.37 -8.64 5.32
N ILE A 222 -16.00 -9.48 6.28
CA ILE A 222 -14.62 -9.91 6.50
C ILE A 222 -14.46 -11.28 5.85
N ILE A 223 -13.43 -11.41 5.02
CA ILE A 223 -13.10 -12.66 4.34
C ILE A 223 -11.72 -13.09 4.83
N ASP A 224 -11.67 -14.25 5.49
CA ASP A 224 -10.42 -14.91 5.84
C ASP A 224 -9.72 -15.40 4.58
N GLN A 225 -8.43 -15.07 4.45
CA GLN A 225 -7.62 -15.46 3.31
C GLN A 225 -6.25 -15.92 3.79
N ASP A 226 -5.83 -17.12 3.40
CA ASP A 226 -4.57 -17.74 3.85
C ASP A 226 -3.30 -17.15 3.19
N TYR A 227 -3.39 -15.94 2.64
CA TYR A 227 -2.26 -15.18 2.12
C TYR A 227 -2.56 -13.69 2.04
N VAL A 228 -1.50 -12.88 2.13
CA VAL A 228 -1.61 -11.43 2.00
C VAL A 228 -1.62 -11.01 0.53
N SER A 229 -2.69 -10.32 0.14
CA SER A 229 -2.79 -9.58 -1.11
C SER A 229 -2.89 -8.10 -0.79
N ASN A 230 -2.05 -7.28 -1.43
CA ASN A 230 -2.18 -5.83 -1.27
C ASN A 230 -3.33 -5.24 -2.08
N ARG A 231 -3.99 -6.02 -2.95
CA ARG A 231 -5.18 -5.55 -3.66
C ARG A 231 -6.30 -5.26 -2.68
N TYR A 232 -7.00 -4.18 -2.94
CA TYR A 232 -8.25 -3.82 -2.30
C TYR A 232 -9.17 -3.22 -3.37
N SER A 233 -10.44 -3.56 -3.30
CA SER A 233 -11.47 -2.97 -4.13
C SER A 233 -12.71 -2.86 -3.26
N PHE A 234 -13.18 -1.64 -3.05
CA PHE A 234 -14.37 -1.36 -2.28
C PHE A 234 -15.48 -1.00 -3.27
N GLY A 235 -16.46 -1.88 -3.39
CA GLY A 235 -17.63 -1.64 -4.23
C GLY A 235 -18.80 -1.10 -3.39
N LYS A 236 -20.03 -1.32 -3.88
CA LYS A 236 -21.23 -1.15 -3.04
C LYS A 236 -21.21 -2.08 -1.81
N GLU A 237 -20.54 -3.22 -1.94
CA GLU A 237 -20.18 -4.11 -0.84
C GLU A 237 -18.71 -3.90 -0.47
N LEU A 238 -18.45 -3.78 0.83
CA LEU A 238 -17.10 -3.65 1.39
C LEU A 238 -16.63 -5.01 1.86
N SER A 239 -15.62 -5.56 1.18
CA SER A 239 -15.02 -6.84 1.54
C SER A 239 -13.59 -6.64 2.01
N PHE A 240 -13.34 -6.96 3.28
CA PHE A 240 -12.04 -6.86 3.92
C PHE A 240 -11.36 -8.23 3.91
N LEU A 241 -10.35 -8.37 3.04
CA LEU A 241 -9.50 -9.55 2.99
C LEU A 241 -8.46 -9.48 4.11
N VAL A 242 -8.51 -10.42 5.04
CA VAL A 242 -7.67 -10.44 6.24
C VAL A 242 -7.02 -11.81 6.38
N ASP A 243 -5.70 -11.81 6.60
CA ASP A 243 -4.94 -13.01 6.94
C ASP A 243 -4.86 -13.13 8.46
N TYR A 244 -5.55 -14.13 9.01
CA TYR A 244 -5.61 -14.40 10.45
C TYR A 244 -4.58 -15.45 10.86
N ASP A 245 -3.84 -15.14 11.94
CA ASP A 245 -2.89 -16.05 12.56
C ASP A 245 -3.39 -16.45 13.96
N GLU A 246 -3.69 -17.73 14.17
CA GLU A 246 -4.16 -18.21 15.47
C GLU A 246 -3.09 -18.07 16.56
N SER A 247 -1.81 -18.13 16.21
CA SER A 247 -0.70 -17.96 17.15
C SER A 247 -0.40 -16.49 17.46
N ASN A 248 -0.86 -15.57 16.61
CA ASN A 248 -0.63 -14.14 16.78
C ASN A 248 -1.78 -13.28 16.24
N TYR A 249 -2.78 -13.02 17.10
CA TYR A 249 -3.95 -12.23 16.74
C TYR A 249 -3.65 -10.79 16.28
N ARG A 250 -2.45 -10.25 16.58
CA ARG A 250 -2.03 -8.93 16.12
C ARG A 250 -1.94 -8.85 14.60
N VAL A 251 -1.64 -9.97 13.92
CA VAL A 251 -1.52 -10.02 12.45
C VAL A 251 -2.85 -9.70 11.79
N GLY A 252 -3.94 -10.37 12.21
CA GLY A 252 -5.27 -10.13 11.68
C GLY A 252 -5.77 -8.72 11.99
N LEU A 253 -5.60 -8.25 13.23
CA LEU A 253 -6.02 -6.90 13.64
C LEU A 253 -5.28 -5.80 12.87
N LYS A 254 -3.95 -5.90 12.74
CA LYS A 254 -3.11 -4.96 11.97
C LYS A 254 -3.52 -4.94 10.50
N THR A 255 -3.76 -6.12 9.92
CA THR A 255 -4.20 -6.26 8.53
C THR A 255 -5.57 -5.62 8.32
N LEU A 256 -6.54 -5.88 9.19
CA LEU A 256 -7.86 -5.27 9.11
C LEU A 256 -7.78 -3.74 9.22
N LEU A 257 -7.07 -3.21 10.22
CA LEU A 257 -6.91 -1.76 10.39
C LEU A 257 -6.26 -1.12 9.16
N ARG A 258 -5.29 -1.78 8.53
CA ARG A 258 -4.67 -1.32 7.28
C ARG A 258 -5.72 -1.19 6.17
N LYS A 259 -6.53 -2.23 5.98
CA LYS A 259 -7.61 -2.25 4.98
C LYS A 259 -8.71 -1.23 5.28
N ILE A 260 -9.02 -0.97 6.56
CA ILE A 260 -9.90 0.13 6.97
C ILE A 260 -9.34 1.48 6.51
N GLY A 261 -8.04 1.72 6.67
CA GLY A 261 -7.39 2.93 6.17
C GLY A 261 -7.57 3.10 4.65
N TYR A 262 -7.38 2.02 3.88
CA TYR A 262 -7.65 2.05 2.43
C TYR A 262 -9.11 2.32 2.09
N ALA A 263 -10.05 1.71 2.84
CA ALA A 263 -11.48 1.93 2.66
C ALA A 263 -11.87 3.38 2.95
N LEU A 264 -11.35 3.95 4.04
CA LEU A 264 -11.58 5.35 4.39
C LEU A 264 -11.06 6.29 3.31
N TYR A 265 -9.92 5.99 2.68
CA TYR A 265 -9.45 6.78 1.56
C TYR A 265 -10.42 6.68 0.37
N ALA A 266 -10.70 5.45 -0.09
CA ALA A 266 -11.48 5.21 -1.29
C ALA A 266 -12.94 5.72 -1.19
N LEU A 267 -13.56 5.61 -0.01
CA LEU A 267 -14.97 6.00 0.20
C LEU A 267 -15.16 7.50 0.40
N ASN A 268 -14.10 8.23 0.74
CA ASN A 268 -14.17 9.66 1.03
C ASN A 268 -13.40 10.51 0.01
N LEU A 269 -13.16 9.97 -1.20
CA LEU A 269 -12.68 10.79 -2.31
C LEU A 269 -13.74 11.83 -2.70
N PRO A 270 -13.32 13.02 -3.18
CA PRO A 270 -14.24 14.13 -3.43
C PRO A 270 -15.33 13.76 -4.44
N GLU A 271 -16.59 13.73 -3.99
CA GLU A 271 -17.75 13.24 -4.75
C GLU A 271 -17.91 13.96 -6.11
N MET A 272 -17.74 15.28 -6.13
CA MET A 272 -17.82 16.11 -7.34
C MET A 272 -16.82 15.67 -8.42
N TRP A 273 -15.70 15.07 -8.01
CA TRP A 273 -14.59 14.68 -8.88
C TRP A 273 -14.46 13.17 -9.06
N TYR A 274 -15.31 12.35 -8.44
CA TYR A 274 -15.20 10.88 -8.46
C TYR A 274 -15.09 10.29 -9.87
N LYS A 275 -15.72 10.93 -10.86
CA LYS A 275 -15.72 10.52 -12.28
C LYS A 275 -14.54 11.05 -13.09
N GLN A 276 -13.68 11.86 -12.48
CA GLN A 276 -12.60 12.57 -13.15
C GLN A 276 -11.24 12.12 -12.60
N PRO A 277 -10.15 12.17 -13.39
CA PRO A 277 -8.82 11.76 -12.96
C PRO A 277 -8.37 12.29 -11.59
N VAL A 278 -8.65 13.57 -11.29
CA VAL A 278 -8.27 14.15 -9.99
C VAL A 278 -8.97 13.49 -8.78
N GLY A 279 -10.12 12.86 -8.99
CA GLY A 279 -10.85 12.08 -7.98
C GLY A 279 -10.60 10.58 -8.06
N TRP A 280 -9.73 10.09 -8.96
CA TRP A 280 -9.37 8.68 -9.02
C TRP A 280 -8.27 8.34 -8.01
N ASN A 281 -8.25 7.08 -7.56
CA ASN A 281 -7.15 6.56 -6.73
C ASN A 281 -5.97 6.13 -7.63
N ILE A 282 -5.11 7.09 -7.99
CA ILE A 282 -4.04 6.88 -9.01
C ILE A 282 -2.69 6.47 -8.40
N ASN A 283 -2.42 6.78 -7.12
CA ASN A 283 -1.14 6.47 -6.47
C ASN A 283 -1.28 5.58 -5.22
N ASN A 284 -0.19 4.90 -4.85
CA ASN A 284 -0.19 4.02 -3.68
C ASN A 284 0.17 4.74 -2.37
N ILE A 285 0.72 5.96 -2.43
CA ILE A 285 1.30 6.62 -1.25
C ILE A 285 0.21 7.05 -0.27
N LEU A 286 -0.80 7.81 -0.71
CA LEU A 286 -1.83 8.34 0.19
C LEU A 286 -2.74 7.25 0.80
N PRO A 287 -3.22 6.25 0.04
CA PRO A 287 -3.88 5.10 0.64
C PRO A 287 -3.00 4.40 1.69
N GLU A 288 -1.71 4.22 1.39
CA GLU A 288 -0.76 3.62 2.33
C GLU A 288 -0.54 4.48 3.58
N VAL A 289 -0.53 5.80 3.46
CA VAL A 289 -0.49 6.72 4.61
C VAL A 289 -1.69 6.49 5.51
N LEU A 290 -2.92 6.43 4.98
CA LEU A 290 -4.10 6.14 5.82
C LEU A 290 -4.02 4.75 6.44
N GLY A 291 -3.59 3.76 5.67
CA GLY A 291 -3.37 2.40 6.16
C GLY A 291 -2.38 2.37 7.34
N LEU A 292 -1.31 3.16 7.30
CA LEU A 292 -0.30 3.22 8.37
C LEU A 292 -0.76 4.06 9.56
N LEU A 293 -1.50 5.14 9.31
CA LEU A 293 -2.14 5.92 10.37
C LEU A 293 -3.07 5.03 11.21
N THR A 294 -3.84 4.12 10.60
CA THR A 294 -4.73 3.21 11.33
C THR A 294 -4.01 1.97 11.90
N SER A 295 -3.22 1.27 11.08
CA SER A 295 -2.62 -0.03 11.46
C SER A 295 -1.33 0.05 12.26
N THR A 296 -0.70 1.22 12.32
CA THR A 296 0.59 1.40 12.98
C THR A 296 0.47 2.48 14.05
N HIS A 297 0.17 3.72 13.67
CA HIS A 297 0.13 4.82 14.65
C HIS A 297 -1.06 4.71 15.61
N LEU A 298 -2.30 4.64 15.09
CA LEU A 298 -3.50 4.50 15.92
C LEU A 298 -3.47 3.20 16.70
N MET A 299 -3.29 2.05 16.03
CA MET A 299 -3.28 0.71 16.68
C MET A 299 -2.34 0.63 17.88
N MET A 300 -1.21 1.33 17.81
CA MET A 300 -0.15 1.26 18.81
C MET A 300 -0.14 2.46 19.77
N SER A 301 -1.09 3.38 19.62
CA SER A 301 -1.26 4.50 20.56
C SER A 301 -1.74 4.02 21.92
N THR A 302 -1.36 4.75 22.96
CA THR A 302 -1.79 4.49 24.35
C THR A 302 -3.32 4.45 24.45
N GLU A 303 -3.99 5.39 23.77
CA GLU A 303 -5.42 5.57 23.75
C GLU A 303 -6.13 4.38 23.10
N PHE A 304 -5.66 3.92 21.94
CA PHE A 304 -6.25 2.75 21.29
C PHE A 304 -6.03 1.47 22.10
N ILE A 305 -4.84 1.28 22.66
CA ILE A 305 -4.56 0.10 23.51
C ILE A 305 -5.45 0.13 24.75
N GLN A 306 -5.67 1.31 25.36
CA GLN A 306 -6.57 1.47 26.51
C GLN A 306 -8.01 1.08 26.14
N PHE A 307 -8.48 1.50 24.97
CA PHE A 307 -9.79 1.16 24.45
C PHE A 307 -9.94 -0.34 24.13
N ILE A 308 -9.00 -0.93 23.40
CA ILE A 308 -9.14 -2.28 22.86
C ILE A 308 -8.87 -3.36 23.92
N SER A 309 -8.04 -3.07 24.93
CA SER A 309 -7.67 -4.02 26.00
C SER A 309 -8.86 -4.71 26.68
N PRO A 310 -9.90 -4.01 27.19
CA PRO A 310 -11.06 -4.66 27.77
C PRO A 310 -11.85 -5.52 26.77
N ILE A 311 -11.88 -5.13 25.49
CA ILE A 311 -12.54 -5.90 24.41
C ILE A 311 -11.78 -7.19 24.16
N LEU A 312 -10.45 -7.12 23.99
CA LEU A 312 -9.57 -8.29 23.85
C LEU A 312 -9.74 -9.26 25.02
N LYS A 313 -9.74 -8.72 26.25
CA LYS A 313 -9.89 -9.53 27.46
C LYS A 313 -11.22 -10.30 27.47
N LYS A 314 -12.31 -9.65 27.06
CA LYS A 314 -13.64 -10.26 26.98
C LYS A 314 -13.73 -11.28 25.84
N GLN A 315 -13.47 -10.85 24.60
CA GLN A 315 -13.65 -11.66 23.39
C GLN A 315 -12.74 -12.89 23.39
N PHE A 316 -11.48 -12.72 23.79
CA PHE A 316 -10.50 -13.81 23.83
C PHE A 316 -10.47 -14.55 25.18
N SER A 317 -11.29 -14.13 26.14
CA SER A 317 -11.42 -14.75 27.45
C SER A 317 -10.08 -14.82 28.20
N PHE A 318 -9.27 -13.77 28.10
CA PHE A 318 -7.96 -13.69 28.76
C PHE A 318 -8.09 -13.72 30.28
N ARG A 319 -7.31 -14.60 30.92
CA ARG A 319 -7.26 -14.77 32.38
C ARG A 319 -5.87 -14.47 32.93
N GLY A 320 -5.81 -13.75 34.04
CA GLY A 320 -4.54 -13.34 34.66
C GLY A 320 -3.79 -12.29 33.84
N LYS A 321 -2.47 -12.27 34.00
CA LYS A 321 -1.57 -11.22 33.47
C LYS A 321 -1.67 -11.01 31.95
N VAL A 322 -2.04 -12.04 31.18
CA VAL A 322 -2.15 -11.94 29.71
C VAL A 322 -3.15 -10.87 29.25
N GLY A 323 -4.21 -10.63 30.02
CA GLY A 323 -5.24 -9.62 29.73
C GLY A 323 -5.05 -8.30 30.48
N HIS A 324 -3.90 -8.07 31.12
CA HIS A 324 -3.59 -6.79 31.75
C HIS A 324 -3.14 -5.79 30.68
N TYR A 325 -3.49 -4.52 30.88
CA TYR A 325 -3.17 -3.45 29.93
C TYR A 325 -1.66 -3.39 29.61
N GLU A 326 -0.82 -3.43 30.65
CA GLU A 326 0.64 -3.33 30.51
C GLU A 326 1.19 -4.51 29.70
N ASN A 327 0.63 -5.72 29.89
CA ASN A 327 1.03 -6.89 29.13
C ASN A 327 0.60 -6.81 27.67
N ILE A 328 -0.62 -6.32 27.40
CA ILE A 328 -1.12 -6.11 26.03
C ILE A 328 -0.25 -5.06 25.33
N GLN A 329 0.09 -3.96 26.01
CA GLN A 329 0.97 -2.93 25.47
C GLN A 329 2.36 -3.49 25.13
N LEU A 330 2.98 -4.24 26.07
CA LEU A 330 4.25 -4.91 25.81
C LEU A 330 4.15 -5.92 24.65
N TYR A 331 3.04 -6.64 24.54
CA TYR A 331 2.82 -7.57 23.44
C TYR A 331 2.64 -6.85 22.11
N PHE A 332 1.94 -5.72 22.06
CA PHE A 332 1.80 -4.91 20.84
C PHE A 332 3.15 -4.35 20.40
N ASN A 333 3.98 -3.94 21.35
CA ASN A 333 5.32 -3.39 21.14
C ASN A 333 6.42 -4.46 21.07
N GLU A 334 6.09 -5.74 20.93
CA GLU A 334 7.10 -6.78 20.78
C GLU A 334 7.73 -6.71 19.38
N VAL A 335 9.05 -6.54 19.36
CA VAL A 335 9.90 -6.61 18.16
C VAL A 335 10.57 -7.97 18.10
N ARG A 336 10.35 -8.71 17.01
CA ARG A 336 10.91 -10.05 16.82
C ARG A 336 11.09 -10.34 15.32
N PRO A 337 12.32 -10.66 14.87
CA PRO A 337 12.57 -11.05 13.49
C PRO A 337 11.65 -12.18 13.02
N ASN A 338 11.09 -12.01 11.81
CA ASN A 338 10.18 -12.96 11.18
C ASN A 338 10.57 -13.17 9.71
N LEU A 339 10.40 -14.40 9.20
CA LEU A 339 10.58 -14.71 7.78
C LEU A 339 9.55 -14.00 6.90
N PHE A 340 8.34 -13.83 7.42
CA PHE A 340 7.21 -13.28 6.69
C PHE A 340 7.06 -11.78 6.92
N MET A 341 7.18 -10.98 5.86
CA MET A 341 7.02 -9.53 5.91
C MET A 341 5.68 -9.12 6.50
N HIS A 342 4.59 -9.77 6.10
CA HIS A 342 3.25 -9.44 6.61
C HIS A 342 3.04 -9.73 8.10
N LYS A 343 3.86 -10.62 8.68
CA LYS A 343 3.83 -10.96 10.12
C LYS A 343 4.85 -10.17 10.93
N SER A 344 5.59 -9.27 10.29
CA SER A 344 6.65 -8.50 10.94
C SER A 344 6.09 -7.36 11.79
N ASP A 345 6.76 -7.11 12.91
CA ASP A 345 6.62 -5.86 13.66
C ASP A 345 7.11 -4.67 12.80
N GLU A 346 6.82 -3.45 13.22
CA GLU A 346 7.14 -2.26 12.41
C GLU A 346 8.65 -1.98 12.27
N VAL A 347 9.49 -2.50 13.18
CA VAL A 347 10.94 -2.30 13.13
C VAL A 347 11.56 -3.31 12.19
N THR A 348 11.27 -4.60 12.35
CA THR A 348 11.83 -5.66 11.49
C THR A 348 11.28 -5.57 10.06
N LEU A 349 10.08 -5.00 9.88
CA LEU A 349 9.54 -4.70 8.55
C LEU A 349 10.46 -3.79 7.73
N LEU A 350 11.24 -2.90 8.35
CA LEU A 350 12.18 -2.02 7.65
C LEU A 350 13.19 -2.81 6.80
N ALA A 351 13.74 -3.88 7.38
CA ALA A 351 14.69 -4.75 6.69
C ALA A 351 14.04 -5.51 5.52
N HIS A 352 12.80 -5.97 5.68
CA HIS A 352 12.04 -6.58 4.59
C HIS A 352 11.81 -5.63 3.41
N ILE A 353 11.48 -4.37 3.70
CA ILE A 353 11.27 -3.33 2.71
C ILE A 353 12.60 -2.96 2.00
N MET A 354 13.69 -2.82 2.76
CA MET A 354 15.03 -2.54 2.22
C MET A 354 15.54 -3.65 1.29
N LEU A 355 15.36 -4.92 1.70
CA LEU A 355 15.73 -6.08 0.88
C LEU A 355 15.00 -6.05 -0.46
N ARG A 356 13.67 -5.93 -0.43
CA ARG A 356 12.85 -5.96 -1.65
C ARG A 356 13.13 -4.76 -2.55
N TYR A 357 13.32 -3.56 -1.98
CA TYR A 357 13.74 -2.38 -2.75
C TYR A 357 15.05 -2.62 -3.51
N THR A 358 16.04 -3.23 -2.84
CA THR A 358 17.34 -3.54 -3.45
C THR A 358 17.18 -4.53 -4.61
N LEU A 359 16.49 -5.65 -4.37
CA LEU A 359 16.26 -6.69 -5.38
C LEU A 359 15.43 -6.18 -6.56
N GLU A 360 14.40 -5.37 -6.32
CA GLU A 360 13.62 -4.74 -7.38
C GLU A 360 14.46 -3.84 -8.28
N LYS A 361 15.31 -3.00 -7.67
CA LYS A 361 16.17 -2.09 -8.41
C LYS A 361 17.12 -2.89 -9.31
N GLU A 362 17.73 -3.94 -8.77
CA GLU A 362 18.66 -4.80 -9.50
C GLU A 362 17.98 -5.60 -10.63
N MET A 363 16.78 -6.14 -10.40
CA MET A 363 16.03 -6.83 -11.45
C MET A 363 15.65 -5.89 -12.60
N ILE A 364 15.16 -4.69 -12.29
CA ILE A 364 14.72 -3.72 -13.31
C ILE A 364 15.91 -3.07 -14.04
N SER A 365 17.08 -2.99 -13.41
CA SER A 365 18.33 -2.55 -14.05
C SER A 365 19.09 -3.67 -14.75
N ASP A 366 18.50 -4.86 -14.87
CA ASP A 366 19.09 -6.05 -15.50
C ASP A 366 20.37 -6.57 -14.81
N SER A 367 20.67 -6.12 -13.58
CA SER A 367 21.85 -6.54 -12.81
C SER A 367 21.61 -7.78 -11.95
N LEU A 368 20.34 -8.16 -11.73
CA LEU A 368 19.94 -9.43 -11.12
C LEU A 368 18.99 -10.15 -12.08
N GLN A 369 19.36 -11.36 -12.49
CA GLN A 369 18.48 -12.22 -13.27
C GLN A 369 17.48 -12.91 -12.35
N VAL A 370 16.25 -13.13 -12.84
CA VAL A 370 15.17 -13.73 -12.04
C VAL A 370 15.51 -15.15 -11.58
N GLN A 371 16.33 -15.88 -12.34
CA GLN A 371 16.81 -17.21 -11.95
C GLN A 371 17.67 -17.18 -10.68
N ASP A 372 18.39 -16.09 -10.43
CA ASP A 372 19.28 -15.92 -9.27
C ASP A 372 18.56 -15.30 -8.06
N LEU A 373 17.30 -14.89 -8.23
CA LEU A 373 16.48 -14.28 -7.18
C LEU A 373 16.33 -15.15 -5.91
N PRO A 374 16.18 -16.49 -5.98
CA PRO A 374 16.11 -17.33 -4.78
C PRO A 374 17.37 -17.19 -3.91
N ASP A 375 18.55 -17.22 -4.51
CA ASP A 375 19.82 -17.12 -3.80
C ASP A 375 20.06 -15.72 -3.25
N ALA A 376 19.77 -14.68 -4.05
CA ALA A 376 19.85 -13.29 -3.62
C ALA A 376 18.93 -13.01 -2.42
N TRP A 377 17.73 -13.59 -2.42
CA TRP A 377 16.79 -13.52 -1.30
C TRP A 377 17.37 -14.14 -0.02
N VAL A 378 17.89 -15.37 -0.12
CA VAL A 378 18.49 -16.09 1.03
C VAL A 378 19.65 -15.30 1.61
N GLN A 379 20.52 -14.73 0.76
CA GLN A 379 21.63 -13.88 1.20
C GLN A 379 21.13 -12.64 1.92
N GLY A 380 20.11 -11.97 1.40
CA GLY A 380 19.49 -10.81 2.03
C GLY A 380 18.86 -11.12 3.39
N MET A 381 18.12 -12.23 3.50
CA MET A 381 17.51 -12.66 4.77
C MET A 381 18.56 -13.00 5.83
N LYS A 382 19.67 -13.63 5.43
CA LYS A 382 20.81 -13.87 6.32
C LYS A 382 21.48 -12.56 6.74
N HIS A 383 21.64 -11.61 5.82
CA HIS A 383 22.25 -10.32 6.10
C HIS A 383 21.48 -9.53 7.18
N TYR A 384 20.15 -9.45 7.06
CA TYR A 384 19.33 -8.65 7.99
C TYR A 384 18.97 -9.34 9.29
N PHE A 385 18.72 -10.66 9.25
CA PHE A 385 18.11 -11.37 10.37
C PHE A 385 18.87 -12.63 10.79
N ASN A 386 19.91 -13.03 10.04
CA ASN A 386 20.61 -14.31 10.21
C ASN A 386 19.66 -15.52 10.19
N ILE A 387 18.60 -15.46 9.37
CA ILE A 387 17.64 -16.55 9.15
C ILE A 387 17.60 -16.90 7.66
N ALA A 388 17.22 -18.13 7.34
CA ALA A 388 17.00 -18.58 5.98
C ALA A 388 15.62 -19.26 5.86
N PRO A 389 14.90 -19.07 4.75
CA PRO A 389 13.66 -19.79 4.48
C PRO A 389 13.94 -21.29 4.31
N LYS A 390 12.99 -22.14 4.70
CA LYS A 390 13.11 -23.60 4.56
C LYS A 390 12.60 -24.11 3.21
N ASN A 391 11.79 -23.31 2.52
CA ASN A 391 11.18 -23.60 1.22
C ASN A 391 10.84 -22.29 0.51
N ASP A 392 10.42 -22.36 -0.74
CA ASP A 392 10.15 -21.18 -1.56
C ASP A 392 8.91 -20.38 -1.12
N LEU A 393 7.95 -21.01 -0.42
CA LEU A 393 6.78 -20.32 0.16
C LEU A 393 7.17 -19.40 1.33
N GLU A 394 8.22 -19.74 2.06
CA GLU A 394 8.85 -18.88 3.07
C GLU A 394 9.84 -17.87 2.44
N GLY A 395 10.24 -18.10 1.19
CA GLY A 395 11.21 -17.32 0.44
C GLY A 395 10.61 -16.12 -0.31
N PHE A 396 11.13 -15.85 -1.50
CA PHE A 396 10.73 -14.72 -2.35
C PHE A 396 9.29 -14.82 -2.89
N LEU A 397 8.66 -16.00 -2.83
CA LEU A 397 7.27 -16.21 -3.24
C LEU A 397 6.26 -16.06 -2.09
N GLN A 398 6.68 -15.55 -0.93
CA GLN A 398 5.81 -15.35 0.22
C GLN A 398 4.69 -14.32 -0.01
N ASP A 399 4.88 -13.38 -0.95
CA ASP A 399 3.92 -12.33 -1.31
C ASP A 399 3.73 -12.22 -2.84
N ASP A 400 2.70 -11.49 -3.27
CA ASP A 400 2.23 -11.51 -4.66
C ASP A 400 2.65 -10.30 -5.52
N TYR A 401 3.52 -9.41 -5.01
CA TYR A 401 3.82 -8.14 -5.66
C TYR A 401 4.48 -8.34 -7.02
N TRP A 402 5.62 -9.04 -7.07
CA TRP A 402 6.39 -9.21 -8.31
C TRP A 402 5.68 -10.10 -9.34
N VAL A 403 5.04 -11.19 -8.90
CA VAL A 403 4.23 -12.05 -9.78
C VAL A 403 2.98 -11.34 -10.33
N SER A 404 2.50 -10.30 -9.64
CA SER A 404 1.45 -9.40 -10.14
C SER A 404 2.00 -8.23 -10.98
N GLY A 405 3.32 -8.17 -11.19
CA GLY A 405 4.00 -7.10 -11.91
C GLY A 405 3.97 -5.74 -11.20
N ILE A 406 3.86 -5.74 -9.88
CA ILE A 406 3.89 -4.55 -9.03
C ILE A 406 5.34 -4.33 -8.58
N PHE A 407 5.97 -3.30 -9.14
CA PHE A 407 7.32 -2.86 -8.80
C PHE A 407 7.28 -1.40 -8.31
N GLY A 408 8.21 -1.01 -7.44
CA GLY A 408 8.28 0.33 -6.86
C GLY A 408 7.29 0.57 -5.71
N TYR A 409 6.62 -0.47 -5.21
CA TYR A 409 5.72 -0.37 -4.07
C TYR A 409 6.47 -0.23 -2.74
N PHE A 410 7.51 -1.04 -2.51
CA PHE A 410 8.29 -1.03 -1.26
C PHE A 410 8.92 0.34 -0.93
N PRO A 411 9.50 1.11 -1.87
CA PRO A 411 9.92 2.47 -1.56
C PRO A 411 8.74 3.39 -1.21
N CYS A 412 7.56 3.20 -1.81
CA CYS A 412 6.36 3.94 -1.43
C CYS A 412 5.95 3.66 0.01
N TYR A 413 6.02 2.41 0.45
CA TYR A 413 5.75 2.04 1.85
C TYR A 413 6.61 2.87 2.82
N MET A 414 7.93 2.92 2.58
CA MET A 414 8.85 3.68 3.44
C MET A 414 8.50 5.17 3.47
N ILE A 415 8.21 5.75 2.31
CA ILE A 415 7.81 7.16 2.20
C ILE A 415 6.50 7.40 2.95
N SER A 416 5.51 6.52 2.76
CA SER A 416 4.23 6.59 3.46
C SER A 416 4.38 6.46 4.97
N ALA A 417 5.30 5.63 5.47
CA ALA A 417 5.57 5.51 6.90
C ALA A 417 6.14 6.82 7.49
N ILE A 418 7.04 7.47 6.77
CA ILE A 418 7.58 8.78 7.18
C ILE A 418 6.49 9.85 7.16
N ILE A 419 5.68 9.90 6.09
CA ILE A 419 4.55 10.82 5.98
C ILE A 419 3.55 10.59 7.11
N ALA A 420 3.16 9.35 7.36
CA ALA A 420 2.22 8.98 8.41
C ALA A 420 2.73 9.40 9.79
N SER A 421 4.02 9.18 10.08
CA SER A 421 4.64 9.59 11.35
C SER A 421 4.63 11.10 11.53
N GLN A 422 4.96 11.85 10.48
CA GLN A 422 4.95 13.31 10.51
C GLN A 422 3.54 13.88 10.67
N ILE A 423 2.55 13.30 9.99
CA ILE A 423 1.13 13.66 10.13
C ILE A 423 0.62 13.33 11.53
N PHE A 424 0.92 12.15 12.05
CA PHE A 424 0.45 11.71 13.36
C PHE A 424 1.05 12.56 14.48
N SER A 425 2.34 12.92 14.40
CA SER A 425 2.96 13.85 15.34
C SER A 425 2.27 15.22 15.36
N VAL A 426 1.81 15.73 14.22
CA VAL A 426 1.03 16.98 14.18
C VAL A 426 -0.35 16.79 14.81
N MET A 427 -1.00 15.65 14.58
CA MET A 427 -2.28 15.32 15.20
C MET A 427 -2.18 15.23 16.73
N GLU A 428 -1.15 14.57 17.26
CA GLU A 428 -0.87 14.48 18.70
C GLU A 428 -0.71 15.86 19.34
N ASN A 429 0.10 16.73 18.70
CA ASN A 429 0.45 18.04 19.25
C ASN A 429 -0.65 19.09 19.08
N SER A 430 -1.41 19.04 17.97
CA SER A 430 -2.33 20.13 17.59
C SER A 430 -3.80 19.76 17.74
N CYS A 431 -4.11 18.47 17.91
CA CYS A 431 -5.47 17.93 17.89
C CYS A 431 -5.67 16.84 18.96
N SER A 432 -5.09 17.01 20.16
CA SER A 432 -5.12 16.01 21.25
C SER A 432 -6.53 15.51 21.62
N GLN A 433 -7.56 16.33 21.41
CA GLN A 433 -8.95 15.90 21.60
C GLN A 433 -9.33 14.69 20.73
N VAL A 434 -8.75 14.57 19.53
CA VAL A 434 -9.01 13.47 18.58
C VAL A 434 -8.62 12.14 19.24
N LEU A 435 -7.41 12.04 19.78
CA LEU A 435 -6.93 10.82 20.44
C LEU A 435 -7.65 10.58 21.78
N SER A 436 -8.02 11.63 22.51
CA SER A 436 -8.77 11.46 23.77
C SER A 436 -10.12 10.74 23.62
N GLN A 437 -10.76 10.84 22.45
CA GLN A 437 -12.01 10.10 22.17
C GLN A 437 -11.75 8.66 21.74
N VAL A 438 -10.59 8.38 21.13
CA VAL A 438 -10.15 7.01 20.79
C VAL A 438 -10.13 6.14 22.04
N ALA A 439 -9.64 6.66 23.18
CA ALA A 439 -9.62 5.93 24.46
C ALA A 439 -11.01 5.52 24.96
N LYS A 440 -12.08 6.16 24.47
CA LYS A 440 -13.48 5.86 24.78
C LYS A 440 -14.15 4.99 23.73
N GLY A 441 -13.42 4.59 22.68
CA GLY A 441 -13.95 3.81 21.55
C GLY A 441 -14.68 4.63 20.49
N ASP A 442 -14.61 5.96 20.54
CA ASP A 442 -15.18 6.83 19.51
C ASP A 442 -14.08 7.29 18.55
N LEU A 443 -14.10 6.72 17.33
CA LEU A 443 -13.15 7.05 16.27
C LEU A 443 -13.69 8.11 15.29
N SER A 444 -14.88 8.67 15.52
CA SER A 444 -15.52 9.61 14.59
C SER A 444 -14.70 10.88 14.35
N LEU A 445 -14.05 11.42 15.38
CA LEU A 445 -13.15 12.57 15.23
C LEU A 445 -11.88 12.21 14.47
N PHE A 446 -11.36 11.00 14.67
CA PHE A 446 -10.17 10.50 13.97
C PHE A 446 -10.46 10.32 12.48
N THR A 447 -11.58 9.69 12.12
CA THR A 447 -11.99 9.51 10.73
C THR A 447 -12.32 10.85 10.06
N SER A 448 -13.04 11.75 10.75
CA SER A 448 -13.37 13.08 10.24
C SER A 448 -12.11 13.92 9.98
N TRP A 449 -11.10 13.81 10.86
CA TRP A 449 -9.84 14.51 10.67
C TRP A 449 -9.09 14.01 9.44
N MET A 450 -8.98 12.68 9.25
CA MET A 450 -8.34 12.10 8.07
C MET A 450 -9.09 12.48 6.79
N ASN A 451 -10.42 12.46 6.83
CA ASN A 451 -11.23 12.86 5.68
C ASN A 451 -10.92 14.31 5.26
N LYS A 452 -11.11 15.25 6.20
CA LYS A 452 -10.94 16.69 5.96
C LYS A 452 -9.54 17.07 5.48
N ASN A 453 -8.51 16.42 6.04
CA ASN A 453 -7.12 16.81 5.78
C ASN A 453 -6.48 16.02 4.64
N ILE A 454 -6.97 14.82 4.31
CA ILE A 454 -6.34 13.93 3.33
C ILE A 454 -7.32 13.54 2.22
N CYS A 455 -8.45 12.88 2.54
CA CYS A 455 -9.32 12.29 1.53
C CYS A 455 -10.03 13.34 0.65
N ASP A 456 -10.56 14.42 1.26
CA ASP A 456 -11.25 15.51 0.56
C ASP A 456 -10.36 16.23 -0.48
N CYS A 457 -9.05 16.08 -0.38
CA CYS A 457 -8.10 16.64 -1.34
C CYS A 457 -7.95 15.80 -2.62
N GLY A 458 -8.47 14.57 -2.65
CA GLY A 458 -8.27 13.62 -3.74
C GLY A 458 -6.80 13.57 -4.16
N THR A 459 -6.55 13.68 -5.47
CA THR A 459 -5.19 13.83 -6.02
C THR A 459 -4.90 15.26 -6.51
N LYS A 460 -5.57 16.27 -5.94
CA LYS A 460 -5.30 17.69 -6.27
C LYS A 460 -3.86 18.10 -5.97
N TYR A 461 -3.29 17.54 -4.90
CA TYR A 461 -1.91 17.79 -4.48
C TYR A 461 -1.07 16.52 -4.68
N SER A 462 0.22 16.69 -4.95
CA SER A 462 1.18 15.58 -4.77
C SER A 462 1.24 15.19 -3.29
N SER A 463 1.69 13.96 -3.00
CA SER A 463 1.77 13.48 -1.61
C SER A 463 2.66 14.38 -0.76
N MET A 464 3.73 14.90 -1.36
CA MET A 464 4.67 15.83 -0.72
C MET A 464 4.08 17.23 -0.49
N ASP A 465 3.25 17.73 -1.42
CA ASP A 465 2.58 19.02 -1.25
C ASP A 465 1.47 18.95 -0.22
N LEU A 466 0.72 17.84 -0.19
CA LEU A 466 -0.29 17.57 0.83
C LEU A 466 0.34 17.46 2.22
N LEU A 467 1.44 16.73 2.36
CA LEU A 467 2.20 16.68 3.61
C LEU A 467 2.58 18.08 4.07
N LYS A 468 3.15 18.92 3.18
CA LYS A 468 3.53 20.29 3.53
C LYS A 468 2.32 21.15 3.91
N LYS A 469 1.19 20.96 3.23
CA LYS A 469 -0.07 21.65 3.56
C LYS A 469 -0.57 21.28 4.95
N ILE A 470 -0.50 20.01 5.34
CA ILE A 470 -0.97 19.51 6.63
C ILE A 470 -0.01 19.90 7.76
N THR A 471 1.29 19.74 7.53
CA THR A 471 2.31 19.77 8.61
C THR A 471 3.15 21.05 8.61
N GLY A 472 3.03 21.89 7.58
CA GLY A 472 3.86 23.08 7.38
C GLY A 472 5.28 22.80 6.90
N GLN A 473 5.73 21.53 6.86
CA GLN A 473 7.11 21.14 6.61
C GLN A 473 7.23 20.16 5.44
N LYS A 474 8.42 20.08 4.83
CA LYS A 474 8.73 19.04 3.84
C LYS A 474 8.85 17.67 4.54
N LEU A 475 8.94 16.60 3.74
CA LEU A 475 9.22 15.25 4.24
C LEU A 475 10.48 15.26 5.11
N ASN A 476 10.37 14.79 6.34
CA ASN A 476 11.46 14.76 7.30
C ASN A 476 11.53 13.40 8.02
N VAL A 477 12.61 12.67 7.74
CA VAL A 477 12.87 11.32 8.27
C VAL A 477 12.95 11.30 9.80
N ALA A 478 13.30 12.42 10.44
CA ALA A 478 13.41 12.51 11.90
C ALA A 478 12.10 12.19 12.62
N PHE A 479 10.94 12.54 12.06
CA PHE A 479 9.65 12.21 12.67
C PHE A 479 9.45 10.71 12.83
N TYR A 480 9.86 9.92 11.83
CA TYR A 480 9.72 8.48 11.90
C TYR A 480 10.71 7.84 12.87
N LYS A 481 11.97 8.28 12.86
CA LYS A 481 12.99 7.79 13.80
C LYS A 481 12.63 8.12 15.25
N ASN A 482 12.15 9.34 15.51
CA ASN A 482 11.72 9.77 16.84
C ASN A 482 10.49 8.96 17.29
N TYR A 483 9.48 8.77 16.43
CA TYR A 483 8.33 7.92 16.73
C TYR A 483 8.77 6.51 17.18
N LEU A 484 9.66 5.87 16.43
CA LEU A 484 10.17 4.55 16.78
C LEU A 484 10.97 4.57 18.09
N ALA A 485 11.88 5.53 18.26
CA ALA A 485 12.69 5.66 19.47
C ALA A 485 11.84 5.90 20.71
N ASP A 486 10.88 6.81 20.63
CA ASP A 486 9.98 7.13 21.73
C ASP A 486 9.19 5.89 22.14
N LYS A 487 8.60 5.20 21.16
CA LYS A 487 7.76 4.02 21.39
C LYS A 487 8.53 2.83 21.97
N TYR A 488 9.72 2.52 21.44
CA TYR A 488 10.42 1.31 21.82
C TYR A 488 11.46 1.52 22.91
N LEU A 489 12.11 2.69 22.98
CA LEU A 489 13.19 2.96 23.93
C LEU A 489 12.76 3.85 25.10
N ASN A 490 11.75 4.72 24.94
CA ASN A 490 11.34 5.66 25.99
C ASN A 490 10.06 5.26 26.76
N VAL A 491 9.40 4.15 26.38
CA VAL A 491 8.22 3.58 27.08
C VAL A 491 8.56 2.71 28.28
#